data_AF-A0A161K7Y0-F1
#
_entry.id   AF-A0A161K7Y0-F1
#
_cell.length_a   1.000
_cell.length_b   1.000
_cell.length_c   1.000
_cell.angle_alpha   90.00
_cell.angle_beta   90.00
_cell.angle_gamma   90.00
#
_symmetry.space_group_name_H-M   'P 1'
#
loop_
_entity.id
_entity.type
_entity.pdbx_description
1 polymer ?
#
loop_
_entity_poly.entity_id
_entity_poly.type
_entity_poly.pdbx_seq_one_letter_code
_entity_poly.pdbx_strand_id
1 'polypeptide(L)' 'MAGDHATPAIMAAHSWHPVPFMLHSKLTRGEGVPRFNERTCAQGSVGSILATQVMLLAMSHAGKLQKYGP' A
#
# COMPACT_ATOMS: atom_id res chain seq x y z
N MET A 1 -5.16 -1.41 4.00
CA MET A 1 -5.37 -0.16 4.73
C MET A 1 -4.45 0.91 4.15
N ALA A 2 -5.00 2.07 3.83
CA ALA A 2 -4.28 3.30 3.44
C ALA A 2 -5.24 4.48 3.53
N GLY A 3 -4.68 5.69 3.61
CA GLY A 3 -5.43 6.91 3.27
C GLY A 3 -5.50 7.12 1.76
N ASP A 4 -6.34 8.04 1.32
CA ASP A 4 -6.42 8.51 -0.07
C ASP A 4 -5.43 9.66 -0.36
N HIS A 5 -5.08 10.45 0.65
CA HIS A 5 -4.06 11.49 0.57
C HIS A 5 -3.41 11.79 1.94
N ALA A 6 -2.33 12.59 1.94
CA ALA A 6 -1.69 13.08 3.16
C ALA A 6 -2.14 14.52 3.47
N THR A 7 -2.45 14.80 4.73
CA THR A 7 -2.80 16.15 5.24
C THR A 7 -1.90 16.51 6.43
N PRO A 8 -0.63 16.91 6.20
CA PRO A 8 0.29 17.26 7.28
C PRO A 8 -0.24 18.44 8.10
N ALA A 9 -0.22 18.32 9.44
CA ALA A 9 -0.76 19.34 10.33
C ALA A 9 -0.14 20.73 10.11
N ILE A 10 1.17 20.79 9.83
CA ILE A 10 1.89 22.04 9.54
C ILE A 10 1.41 22.75 8.26
N MET A 11 0.82 22.00 7.32
CA MET A 11 0.29 22.54 6.06
C MET A 11 -1.19 22.86 6.15
N ALA A 12 -1.94 22.20 7.04
CA ALA A 12 -3.41 22.28 7.12
C ALA A 12 -4.12 22.07 5.76
N ALA A 13 -3.48 21.36 4.84
CA ALA A 13 -3.93 21.14 3.47
C ALA A 13 -3.43 19.79 2.96
N HIS A 14 -4.06 19.29 1.89
CA HIS A 14 -3.60 18.09 1.21
C HIS A 14 -2.20 18.31 0.64
N SER A 15 -1.42 17.23 0.55
CA SER A 15 -0.06 17.28 0.04
C SER A 15 0.27 16.06 -0.82
N TRP A 16 1.37 16.18 -1.55
CA TRP A 16 1.95 15.14 -2.41
C TRP A 16 2.77 14.08 -1.65
N HIS A 17 2.88 14.18 -0.32
CA HIS A 17 3.60 13.18 0.45
C HIS A 17 2.93 11.80 0.30
N PRO A 18 3.72 10.72 0.19
CA PRO A 18 3.17 9.38 0.09
C PRO A 18 2.42 9.01 1.38
N VAL A 19 1.38 8.18 1.23
CA VAL A 19 0.60 7.65 2.36
C VAL A 19 1.07 6.23 2.73
N PRO A 20 1.09 5.87 4.02
CA PRO A 20 1.34 4.49 4.43
C PRO A 20 0.31 3.53 3.81
N PHE A 21 0.79 2.44 3.19
CA PHE A 21 -0.05 1.39 2.64
C PHE A 21 0.32 0.02 3.23
N MET A 22 -0.70 -0.76 3.58
CA MET A 22 -0.56 -2.13 4.06
C MET A 22 -1.61 -3.03 3.41
N LEU A 23 -1.17 -4.19 2.92
CA LEU A 23 -2.03 -5.27 2.46
C LEU A 23 -1.75 -6.53 3.28
N HIS A 24 -2.79 -7.06 3.91
CA HIS A 24 -2.70 -8.30 4.69
C HIS A 24 -3.31 -9.45 3.88
N SER A 25 -2.59 -10.56 3.75
CA SER A 25 -3.02 -11.72 2.98
C SER A 25 -2.36 -13.00 3.52
N LYS A 26 -3.02 -14.15 3.35
CA LYS A 26 -2.41 -15.47 3.63
C LYS A 26 -1.29 -15.82 2.64
N LEU A 27 -1.20 -15.10 1.51
CA LEU A 27 -0.24 -15.33 0.44
C LEU A 27 1.06 -14.54 0.61
N THR A 28 1.22 -13.78 1.69
CA THR A 28 2.52 -13.17 2.04
C THR A 28 3.23 -14.02 3.08
N ARG A 29 4.57 -14.06 3.01
CA ARG A 29 5.43 -14.73 3.99
C ARG A 29 5.50 -14.00 5.33
N GLY A 30 4.80 -12.87 5.48
CA GLY A 30 4.85 -12.07 6.69
C GLY A 30 6.11 -11.21 6.81
N GLU A 31 6.86 -11.04 5.71
CA GLU A 31 7.98 -10.09 5.56
C GLU A 31 7.45 -8.65 5.48
N GLY A 32 6.67 -8.30 6.51
CA GLY A 32 6.18 -6.96 6.75
C GLY A 32 7.12 -6.20 7.67
N VAL A 33 6.70 -5.01 8.02
CA VAL A 33 7.42 -4.11 8.90
C VAL A 33 6.70 -4.04 10.25
N PRO A 34 7.39 -3.76 11.38
CA PRO A 34 6.83 -3.99 12.71
C PRO A 34 5.67 -3.06 13.09
N ARG A 35 5.43 -1.98 12.35
CA ARG A 35 4.46 -0.92 12.69
C ARG A 35 3.87 -0.30 11.42
N PHE A 36 2.66 0.24 11.53
CA PHE A 36 2.01 1.01 10.47
C PHE A 36 2.18 2.51 10.74
N ASN A 37 3.19 3.11 10.10
CA ASN A 37 3.48 4.55 10.07
C ASN A 37 4.33 4.86 8.84
N GLU A 38 4.53 6.14 8.54
CA GLU A 38 5.23 6.64 7.36
C GLU A 38 6.64 6.06 7.21
N ARG A 39 7.45 6.13 8.28
CA ARG A 39 8.86 5.71 8.25
C ARG A 39 9.01 4.20 8.11
N THR A 40 8.15 3.45 8.79
CA THR A 40 8.22 1.99 8.82
C THR A 40 7.66 1.41 7.51
N CYS A 41 6.56 1.94 6.98
CA CYS A 41 6.01 1.53 5.67
C CYS A 41 6.94 1.84 4.50
N ALA A 42 7.76 2.89 4.57
CA ALA A 42 8.75 3.20 3.53
C ALA A 42 9.82 2.10 3.33
N GLN A 43 9.99 1.22 4.33
CA GLN A 43 10.92 0.08 4.28
C GLN A 43 10.22 -1.25 3.93
N GLY A 44 8.90 -1.22 3.70
CA GLY A 44 8.11 -2.41 3.41
C GLY A 44 8.39 -2.97 2.02
N SER A 45 8.21 -4.28 1.88
CA SER A 45 8.46 -5.03 0.64
C SER A 45 7.58 -4.62 -0.55
N VAL A 46 6.45 -3.94 -0.32
CA VAL A 46 5.60 -3.38 -1.39
C VAL A 46 6.29 -2.20 -2.10
N GLY A 47 7.18 -1.48 -1.40
CA GLY A 47 7.80 -0.26 -1.91
C GLY A 47 6.79 0.87 -2.14
N SER A 48 7.17 1.82 -2.99
CA SER A 48 6.30 2.93 -3.40
C SER A 48 5.57 2.58 -4.70
N ILE A 49 4.24 2.62 -4.66
CA ILE A 49 3.36 2.28 -5.79
C ILE A 49 2.37 3.41 -6.06
N LEU A 50 1.80 3.42 -7.27
CA LEU A 50 0.67 4.30 -7.57
C LEU A 50 -0.61 3.76 -6.93
N ALA A 51 -1.47 4.66 -6.43
CA ALA A 51 -2.74 4.28 -5.81
C ALA A 51 -3.64 3.45 -6.75
N THR A 52 -3.56 3.69 -8.07
CA THR A 52 -4.28 2.92 -9.09
C THR A 52 -3.89 1.44 -9.13
N GLN A 53 -2.72 1.06 -8.61
CA GLN A 53 -2.25 -0.32 -8.54
C GLN A 53 -2.79 -1.07 -7.30
N VAL A 54 -3.36 -0.36 -6.32
CA VAL A 54 -3.84 -0.96 -5.07
C VAL A 54 -4.91 -2.02 -5.32
N MET A 55 -5.88 -1.73 -6.20
CA MET A 55 -6.94 -2.68 -6.52
C MET A 55 -6.38 -3.93 -7.20
N LEU A 56 -5.39 -3.77 -8.09
CA LEU A 56 -4.76 -4.89 -8.78
C LEU A 56 -4.04 -5.81 -7.79
N LEU A 57 -3.29 -5.25 -6.84
CA LEU A 57 -2.65 -6.01 -5.77
C LEU A 57 -3.69 -6.71 -4.88
N ALA A 58 -4.74 -6.01 -4.47
CA ALA A 58 -5.81 -6.59 -3.66
C ALA A 58 -6.49 -7.78 -4.35
N MET A 59 -6.82 -7.64 -5.63
CA MET A 59 -7.44 -8.70 -6.44
C MET A 59 -6.50 -9.88 -6.65
N SER A 60 -5.20 -9.64 -6.83
CA SER A 60 -4.18 -10.69 -6.90
C SER A 60 -4.14 -11.52 -5.61
N HIS A 61 -4.10 -10.84 -4.45
CA HIS A 61 -4.09 -11.50 -3.15
C HIS A 61 -5.43 -12.16 -2.76
N ALA A 62 -6.53 -11.77 -3.41
CA ALA A 62 -7.85 -12.36 -3.26
C ALA A 62 -8.11 -13.54 -4.22
N GLY A 63 -7.17 -13.86 -5.12
CA GLY A 63 -7.39 -14.89 -6.16
C GLY A 63 -8.42 -14.49 -7.21
N LYS A 64 -8.67 -13.20 -7.38
CA LYS A 64 -9.68 -12.65 -8.31
C LYS A 64 -9.08 -11.99 -9.55
N LEU A 65 -7.76 -12.07 -9.72
CA LEU A 65 -7.08 -11.59 -10.91
C LEU A 65 -6.85 -12.76 -11.88
N GLN A 66 -7.29 -12.61 -13.12
CA GLN A 66 -7.06 -13.61 -14.16
C GLN A 66 -5.73 -13.35 -14.87
N LYS A 67 -5.04 -14.42 -15.27
CA LYS A 67 -3.85 -14.31 -16.12
C LYS A 67 -4.26 -13.72 -17.47
N TYR A 68 -3.51 -12.73 -17.95
CA TYR A 68 -3.63 -12.23 -19.31
C TYR A 68 -2.68 -13.00 -20.23
N GLY A 69 -3.21 -13.57 -21.31
CA GLY A 69 -2.45 -14.39 -22.27
C GLY A 69 -2.45 -15.89 -21.98
N PRO A 70 -1.86 -16.71 -22.87
CA PRO A 70 -1.80 -18.16 -22.76
C PRO A 70 -0.94 -18.65 -21.60
#